data_AF-A0A1X7TIH1-F1
#
_entry.id   AF-A0A1X7TIH1-F1
#
_cell.length_a   1.000
_cell.length_b   1.000
_cell.length_c   1.000
_cell.angle_alpha   90.00
_cell.angle_beta   90.00
_cell.angle_gamma   90.00
#
_symmetry.space_group_name_H-M   'P 1'
#
loop_
_entity.id
_entity.type
_entity.pdbx_description
1 polymer ?
#
loop_
_entity_poly.entity_id
_entity_poly.type
_entity_poly.pdbx_seq_one_letter_code
_entity_poly.pdbx_strand_id
1 'polypeptide(L)'
;MIQWGERNRESDPGYFCRLATEEQDKPVWLVSDCRRPSDVEYFKSHYSTGHAPFPAHPSSSDEVRRSRGWDWVGGVDDGPSECALDEVSCDYHVINNGIEEQLDMKLKELLNFIHKSLK
;
A
#
# COMPACT_ATOMS: atom_id res chain seq x y z
N MET A 1 -1.01 20.09 4.14
CA MET A 1 -1.71 18.81 3.90
C MET A 1 -1.22 17.73 4.85
N ILE A 2 0.06 17.33 4.79
CA ILE A 2 0.62 16.25 5.63
C ILE A 2 0.43 16.51 7.13
N GLN A 3 0.88 17.64 7.67
CA GLN A 3 0.77 17.93 9.11
C GLN A 3 -0.67 17.89 9.65
N TRP A 4 -1.65 18.35 8.87
CA TRP A 4 -3.05 18.26 9.24
C TRP A 4 -3.53 16.80 9.20
N GLY A 5 -3.12 16.04 8.18
CA GLY A 5 -3.38 14.60 8.10
C GLY A 5 -2.82 13.83 9.29
N GLU A 6 -1.56 14.09 9.68
CA GLU A 6 -0.95 13.45 10.86
C GLU A 6 -1.73 13.77 12.13
N ARG A 7 -2.13 15.03 12.38
CA ARG A 7 -2.94 15.38 13.56
C ARG A 7 -4.27 14.62 13.61
N ASN A 8 -4.94 14.42 12.47
CA ASN A 8 -6.16 13.60 12.44
C ASN A 8 -5.84 12.14 12.78
N ARG A 9 -4.76 11.57 12.24
CA ARG A 9 -4.34 10.18 12.54
C ARG A 9 -3.90 9.99 13.98
N GLU A 10 -3.22 10.97 14.57
CA GLU A 10 -2.83 10.96 15.99
C GLU A 10 -4.05 10.93 16.91
N SER A 11 -5.09 11.69 16.57
CA SER A 11 -6.34 11.68 17.33
C SER A 11 -7.20 10.44 17.03
N ASP A 12 -7.17 9.94 15.80
CA ASP A 12 -8.00 8.85 15.31
C ASP A 12 -7.31 8.13 14.14
N PRO A 13 -6.58 7.05 14.41
CA PRO A 13 -5.78 6.34 13.41
C PRO A 13 -6.59 5.82 12.22
N GLY A 14 -7.88 5.55 12.42
CA GLY A 14 -8.79 5.04 11.38
C GLY A 14 -9.56 6.13 10.63
N TYR A 15 -9.32 7.42 10.90
CA TYR A 15 -10.10 8.53 10.35
C TYR A 15 -10.24 8.46 8.82
N PHE A 16 -9.10 8.41 8.11
CA PHE A 16 -9.11 8.35 6.64
C PHE A 16 -9.54 6.99 6.11
N CYS A 17 -9.22 5.90 6.81
CA CYS A 17 -9.62 4.57 6.38
C CYS A 17 -11.15 4.41 6.42
N ARG A 18 -11.83 4.95 7.43
CA ARG A 18 -13.30 4.96 7.46
C ARG A 18 -13.90 5.80 6.34
N LEU A 19 -13.36 7.00 6.09
CA LEU A 19 -13.82 7.83 4.98
C LEU A 19 -13.61 7.14 3.62
N ALA A 20 -12.52 6.38 3.47
CA ALA A 20 -12.22 5.64 2.24
C ALA A 20 -13.15 4.43 2.02
N THR A 21 -13.77 3.91 3.07
CA THR A 21 -14.64 2.74 3.02
C THR A 21 -16.12 3.06 3.17
N GLU A 22 -16.45 4.29 3.51
CA GLU A 22 -17.82 4.78 3.60
C GLU A 22 -18.53 4.62 2.24
N GLU A 23 -19.75 4.11 2.28
CA GLU A 23 -20.63 3.91 1.12
C GLU A 23 -20.09 2.97 0.01
N GLN A 24 -19.10 2.12 0.31
CA GLN A 24 -18.58 1.14 -0.66
C GLN A 24 -19.30 -0.20 -0.54
N ASP A 25 -19.75 -0.77 -1.69
CA ASP A 25 -20.49 -2.03 -1.77
C ASP A 25 -19.80 -3.11 -2.63
N LYS A 26 -18.59 -2.81 -3.13
CA LYS A 26 -17.88 -3.71 -4.03
C LYS A 26 -17.31 -4.93 -3.28
N PRO A 27 -17.25 -6.10 -3.94
CA PRO A 27 -16.72 -7.31 -3.32
C PRO A 27 -15.19 -7.31 -3.20
N VAL A 28 -14.48 -6.42 -3.91
CA VAL A 28 -13.02 -6.24 -3.84
C VAL A 28 -12.71 -4.76 -3.78
N TRP A 29 -11.88 -4.36 -2.82
CA TRP A 29 -11.37 -2.99 -2.68
C TRP A 29 -9.84 -2.98 -2.88
N LEU A 30 -9.35 -2.01 -3.64
CA LEU A 30 -7.93 -1.75 -3.82
C LEU A 30 -7.59 -0.41 -3.18
N VAL A 31 -6.92 -0.44 -2.03
CA VAL A 31 -6.45 0.77 -1.34
C VAL A 31 -5.02 1.03 -1.78
N SER A 32 -4.83 2.01 -2.67
CA SER A 32 -3.55 2.24 -3.35
C SER A 32 -2.54 3.08 -2.57
N ASP A 33 -2.99 3.87 -1.60
CA ASP A 33 -2.14 4.87 -0.91
C ASP A 33 -2.17 4.70 0.62
N CYS A 34 -1.99 3.47 1.09
CA CYS A 34 -1.65 3.24 2.50
C CYS A 34 -0.22 3.75 2.75
N ARG A 35 -0.05 4.60 3.76
CA ARG A 35 1.25 5.22 4.08
C ARG A 35 1.67 5.05 5.53
N ARG A 36 0.79 4.56 6.39
CA ARG A 36 1.06 4.40 7.82
C ARG A 36 0.80 2.95 8.26
N PRO A 37 1.56 2.42 9.24
CA PRO A 37 1.26 1.14 9.84
C PRO A 37 -0.18 1.06 10.38
N SER A 38 -0.69 2.18 10.90
CA SER A 38 -2.08 2.28 11.37
C SER A 38 -3.12 2.04 10.27
N ASP A 39 -2.83 2.41 9.01
CA ASP A 39 -3.74 2.15 7.90
C ASP A 39 -3.84 0.62 7.69
N VAL A 40 -2.68 -0.05 7.65
CA VAL A 40 -2.59 -1.51 7.49
C VAL A 40 -3.27 -2.23 8.67
N GLU A 41 -3.02 -1.80 9.89
CA GLU A 41 -3.65 -2.34 11.09
C GLU A 41 -5.17 -2.15 11.09
N TYR A 42 -5.65 -0.98 10.65
CA TYR A 42 -7.08 -0.71 10.54
C TYR A 42 -7.75 -1.69 9.57
N PHE A 43 -7.21 -1.84 8.35
CA PHE A 43 -7.82 -2.76 7.38
C PHE A 43 -7.71 -4.22 7.84
N LYS A 44 -6.60 -4.61 8.48
CA LYS A 44 -6.45 -5.93 9.10
C LYS A 44 -7.49 -6.14 10.20
N SER A 45 -7.70 -5.21 11.10
CA SER A 45 -8.68 -5.42 12.19
C SER A 45 -10.14 -5.45 11.70
N HIS A 46 -10.51 -4.67 10.68
CA HIS A 46 -11.91 -4.49 10.29
C HIS A 46 -12.38 -5.43 9.17
N TYR A 47 -11.45 -5.89 8.31
CA TYR A 47 -11.80 -6.66 7.11
C TYR A 47 -11.11 -8.02 7.03
N SER A 48 -10.51 -8.52 8.13
CA SER A 48 -9.90 -9.87 8.17
C SER A 48 -10.90 -11.04 8.20
N THR A 49 -12.16 -10.85 7.82
CA THR A 49 -13.08 -11.97 7.66
C THR A 49 -12.83 -12.64 6.31
N GLY A 50 -12.06 -13.73 6.29
CA GLY A 50 -11.72 -14.49 5.09
C GLY A 50 -10.21 -14.56 4.85
N HIS A 51 -9.78 -14.38 3.60
CA HIS A 51 -8.38 -14.10 3.29
C HIS A 51 -8.06 -12.71 3.84
N ALA A 52 -7.16 -12.62 4.82
CA ALA A 52 -6.73 -11.35 5.44
C ALA A 52 -6.36 -10.30 4.38
N PRO A 53 -6.40 -8.98 4.70
CA PRO A 53 -5.95 -7.96 3.77
C PRO A 53 -4.56 -8.31 3.28
N PHE A 54 -4.37 -8.22 1.97
CA PHE A 54 -3.17 -8.62 1.27
C PHE A 54 -2.33 -7.36 0.96
N PRO A 55 -1.55 -6.83 1.93
CA PRO A 55 -0.67 -5.71 1.68
C PRO A 55 0.31 -6.11 0.57
N ALA A 56 0.21 -5.39 -0.54
CA ALA A 56 1.14 -5.50 -1.65
C ALA A 56 2.11 -4.32 -1.59
N HIS A 57 3.40 -4.60 -1.52
CA HIS A 57 4.44 -3.56 -1.50
C HIS A 57 5.17 -3.52 -2.84
N PRO A 58 4.92 -2.49 -3.67
CA PRO A 58 5.73 -2.25 -4.85
C PRO A 58 7.09 -1.69 -4.45
N SER A 59 8.16 -2.23 -5.03
CA SER A 59 9.53 -1.75 -4.80
C SER A 59 10.31 -1.68 -6.11
N SER A 60 11.26 -0.75 -6.18
CA SER A 60 12.17 -0.58 -7.31
C SER A 60 13.56 -0.27 -6.77
N SER A 61 14.61 -0.75 -7.44
CA SER A 61 15.97 -0.35 -7.11
C SER A 61 16.18 1.15 -7.31
N ASP A 62 17.07 1.74 -6.52
CA ASP A 62 17.48 3.15 -6.68
C ASP A 62 17.92 3.48 -8.11
N GLU A 63 18.62 2.57 -8.78
CA GLU A 63 19.06 2.74 -10.17
C GLU A 63 17.87 2.94 -11.12
N VAL A 64 16.84 2.09 -10.99
CA VAL A 64 15.63 2.16 -11.80
C VAL A 64 14.77 3.37 -11.41
N ARG A 65 14.76 3.76 -10.14
CA ARG A 65 14.11 5.00 -9.69
C ARG A 65 14.80 6.21 -10.31
N ARG A 66 16.14 6.28 -10.28
CA ARG A 66 16.95 7.35 -10.89
C ARG A 66 16.75 7.44 -12.39
N SER A 67 16.66 6.31 -13.10
CA SER A 67 16.37 6.32 -14.53
C SER A 67 14.99 6.89 -14.88
N ARG A 68 14.07 6.94 -13.90
CA ARG A 68 12.74 7.58 -13.99
C ARG A 68 12.72 9.02 -13.46
N GLY A 69 13.88 9.59 -13.13
CA GLY A 69 14.00 10.97 -12.64
C GLY A 69 13.80 11.13 -11.13
N TRP A 70 13.86 10.05 -10.34
CA TRP A 70 13.93 10.18 -8.90
C TRP A 70 15.35 10.56 -8.48
N ASP A 71 15.47 11.64 -7.72
CA ASP A 71 16.66 11.99 -6.96
C ASP A 71 16.29 12.05 -5.48
N TRP A 72 17.18 11.56 -4.63
CA TRP A 72 16.94 11.53 -3.19
C TRP A 72 16.89 12.95 -2.62
N VAL A 73 15.85 13.24 -1.83
CA VAL A 73 15.65 14.51 -1.15
C VAL A 73 15.48 14.28 0.35
N GLY A 74 16.47 14.74 1.12
CA GLY A 74 16.41 14.73 2.58
C GLY A 74 15.26 15.58 3.12
N GLY A 75 14.58 15.08 4.14
CA GLY A 75 13.32 15.60 4.67
C GLY A 75 12.06 15.13 3.93
N VAL A 76 12.20 14.44 2.79
CA VAL A 76 11.07 13.88 2.01
C VAL A 76 11.17 12.36 1.96
N ASP A 77 12.23 11.82 1.35
CA ASP A 77 12.41 10.37 1.16
C ASP A 77 12.72 9.62 2.48
N ASP A 78 13.27 10.31 3.47
CA ASP A 78 13.46 9.83 4.84
C ASP A 78 12.28 10.22 5.77
N GLY A 79 11.28 10.90 5.22
CA GLY A 79 10.10 11.34 5.96
C GLY A 79 9.09 10.20 6.13
N PRO A 80 8.28 10.21 7.21
CA PRO A 80 7.28 9.18 7.45
C PRO A 80 6.28 8.97 6.30
N SER A 81 6.03 9.98 5.47
CA SER A 81 5.18 9.83 4.28
C SER A 81 5.68 8.79 3.27
N GLU A 82 6.99 8.52 3.24
CA GLU A 82 7.62 7.62 2.26
C GLU A 82 8.17 6.34 2.89
N CYS A 83 8.68 6.37 4.13
CA CYS A 83 9.37 5.22 4.75
C CYS A 83 8.61 4.49 5.87
N ALA A 84 7.45 4.99 6.32
CA ALA A 84 6.78 4.45 7.50
C ALA A 84 6.24 3.02 7.34
N LEU A 85 6.26 2.47 6.12
CA LEU A 85 5.87 1.08 5.84
C LEU A 85 7.07 0.15 5.59
N ASP A 86 8.31 0.64 5.64
CA ASP A 86 9.51 -0.15 5.31
C ASP A 86 9.68 -1.38 6.20
N GLU A 87 9.26 -1.28 7.47
CA GLU A 87 9.33 -2.38 8.45
C GLU A 87 8.03 -3.21 8.51
N VAL A 88 6.97 -2.82 7.79
CA VAL A 88 5.69 -3.52 7.83
C VAL A 88 5.74 -4.75 6.92
N SER A 89 5.53 -5.94 7.52
CA SER A 89 5.44 -7.18 6.76
C SER A 89 4.33 -7.11 5.71
N CYS A 90 4.68 -7.41 4.46
CA CYS A 90 3.72 -7.51 3.37
C CYS A 90 3.60 -8.95 2.86
N ASP A 91 2.41 -9.32 2.39
CA ASP A 91 2.15 -10.68 1.91
C ASP A 91 2.58 -10.84 0.45
N TYR A 92 2.74 -9.73 -0.27
CA TYR A 92 3.08 -9.72 -1.69
C TYR A 92 4.01 -8.58 -2.09
N HIS A 93 5.22 -8.92 -2.50
CA HIS A 93 6.17 -7.95 -3.00
C HIS A 93 6.12 -7.88 -4.53
N VAL A 94 5.86 -6.69 -5.06
CA VAL A 94 5.92 -6.42 -6.51
C VAL A 94 7.22 -5.69 -6.81
N ILE A 95 8.20 -6.40 -7.38
CA ILE A 95 9.48 -5.79 -7.74
C ILE A 95 9.37 -5.23 -9.17
N ASN A 96 9.46 -3.92 -9.29
CA ASN A 96 9.39 -3.18 -10.55
C ASN A 96 10.78 -2.62 -10.91
N ASN A 97 11.70 -3.49 -11.30
CA ASN A 97 13.05 -3.10 -11.74
C ASN A 97 13.13 -2.87 -13.26
N GLY A 98 12.03 -2.46 -13.90
CA GLY A 98 12.01 -2.14 -15.34
C GLY A 98 11.98 -3.35 -16.28
N ILE A 99 11.77 -4.56 -15.76
CA ILE A 99 11.57 -5.77 -16.56
C ILE A 99 10.06 -6.00 -16.68
N GLU A 100 9.50 -5.66 -17.84
CA GLU A 100 8.05 -5.67 -18.09
C GLU A 100 7.45 -7.06 -17.88
N GLU A 101 8.10 -8.11 -18.37
CA GLU A 101 7.62 -9.49 -18.26
C GLU A 101 7.52 -9.94 -16.79
N GLN A 102 8.48 -9.53 -15.95
CA GLN A 102 8.44 -9.86 -14.52
C GLN A 102 7.30 -9.14 -13.81
N LEU A 103 7.07 -7.87 -14.14
CA LEU A 103 5.96 -7.10 -13.59
C LEU A 103 4.62 -7.70 -14.01
N ASP A 104 4.45 -7.99 -15.30
CA ASP A 104 3.23 -8.59 -15.84
C ASP A 104 2.94 -9.97 -15.22
N MET A 105 3.96 -10.81 -15.06
CA MET A 105 3.82 -12.09 -14.33
C MET A 105 3.30 -11.88 -12.90
N LYS A 106 3.86 -10.91 -12.16
CA LYS A 106 3.43 -10.61 -10.79
C LYS A 106 2.02 -10.05 -10.72
N LEU A 107 1.65 -9.16 -11.66
CA LEU A 107 0.29 -8.65 -11.72
C LEU A 107 -0.73 -9.75 -12.07
N LYS A 108 -0.37 -10.69 -12.96
CA LYS A 108 -1.21 -11.86 -13.26
C LYS A 108 -1.39 -12.80 -12.07
N GLU A 109 -0.34 -13.04 -11.28
CA GLU A 109 -0.42 -13.80 -10.02
C GLU A 109 -1.40 -13.14 -9.04
N LEU A 110 -1.29 -11.82 -8.85
CA LEU A 110 -2.17 -11.04 -7.97
C LEU A 110 -3.64 -11.09 -8.46
N LEU A 111 -3.88 -10.90 -9.75
CA LEU A 111 -5.23 -10.99 -10.33
C LEU A 111 -5.84 -12.38 -10.15
N ASN A 112 -5.05 -13.44 -10.34
CA ASN A 112 -5.50 -14.81 -10.11
C ASN A 112 -5.83 -15.08 -8.65
N PHE A 113 -5.08 -14.50 -7.71
CA PHE A 113 -5.40 -14.55 -6.28
C PHE A 113 -6.75 -13.88 -6.00
N ILE A 114 -6.95 -12.64 -6.46
CA ILE A 114 -8.21 -11.89 -6.29
C ILE A 114 -9.40 -12.69 -6.84
N HIS A 115 -9.29 -13.23 -8.07
CA HIS A 115 -10.35 -14.03 -8.67
C HIS A 115 -10.68 -15.32 -7.91
N LYS A 116 -9.71 -15.93 -7.22
CA LYS A 116 -9.94 -17.13 -6.39
C LYS A 116 -10.63 -16.77 -5.08
N SER A 117 -10.30 -15.63 -4.49
CA SER A 117 -10.89 -15.16 -3.23
C SER A 117 -12.35 -14.71 -3.37
N LEU A 118 -12.84 -14.49 -4.59
CA LEU A 118 -14.22 -14.14 -4.89
C LEU A 118 -15.15 -15.35 -5.10
N LYS A 119 -14.61 -16.58 -5.12
CA LYS A 119 -15.37 -17.83 -5.33
C LYS A 119 -15.66 -18.52 -4.02
#